data_AF-A0A7S1TBV7-F1
#
_entry.id   AF-A0A7S1TBV7-F1
#
_cell.length_a   1.000
_cell.length_b   1.000
_cell.length_c   1.000
_cell.angle_alpha   90.00
_cell.angle_beta   90.00
_cell.angle_gamma   90.00
#
_symmetry.space_group_name_H-M   'P 1'
#
loop_
_entity.id
_entity.type
_entity.pdbx_description
1 polymer ?
#
loop_
_entity_poly.entity_id
_entity_poly.type
_entity_poly.pdbx_seq_one_letter_code
_entity_poly.pdbx_strand_id
1 'polypeptide(L)'
;AMKRVRPARADDGSGGASARKQRPAEEEDVGELIVDKESFRRSTKLASLSSAQEREKRIAEEERRKKIKEEREAQRGPEKVWTQEELLAETEITEAHNRRDLELLLRLEEEKKRAPVNRRPKPKETLRFISKDGIQTLSYNDNSLLPATLRPQNFTGYRDTPTCAVTGSPAKYRDPLTQKYYANLEAFRTIREETNRTAVEVKPPSPTLPCLPPQLLPPPPPPPPLP
;
A
#
# COMPACT_ATOMS: atom_id res chain seq x y z
N ALA A 1 24.08 -7.77 -12.49
CA ALA A 1 22.78 -8.45 -12.55
C ALA A 1 22.14 -8.43 -11.15
N MET A 2 21.12 -7.59 -10.94
CA MET A 2 20.48 -7.39 -9.64
C MET A 2 19.53 -8.55 -9.31
N LYS A 3 19.76 -9.24 -8.19
CA LYS A 3 18.89 -10.31 -7.69
C LYS A 3 17.62 -9.68 -7.10
N ARG A 4 16.45 -10.04 -7.66
CA ARG A 4 15.14 -9.64 -7.14
C ARG A 4 14.86 -10.43 -5.85
N VAL A 5 14.75 -9.72 -4.73
CA VAL A 5 14.26 -10.24 -3.45
C VAL A 5 12.73 -10.37 -3.55
N ARG A 6 12.18 -11.54 -3.22
CA ARG A 6 10.72 -11.78 -3.17
C ARG A 6 10.16 -11.28 -1.84
N PRO A 7 9.02 -10.57 -1.80
CA PRO A 7 8.44 -10.10 -0.56
C PRO A 7 7.73 -11.24 0.21
N ALA A 8 7.82 -11.16 1.54
CA ALA A 8 7.17 -12.06 2.50
C ALA A 8 5.64 -11.93 2.44
N ARG A 9 4.95 -13.07 2.60
CA ARG A 9 3.49 -13.15 2.71
C ARG A 9 3.03 -12.60 4.06
N ALA A 10 1.98 -11.79 4.04
CA ALA A 10 1.26 -11.32 5.21
C ALA A 10 0.34 -12.44 5.74
N ASP A 11 0.35 -12.65 7.06
CA ASP A 11 -0.62 -13.47 7.79
C ASP A 11 -1.82 -12.61 8.18
N ASP A 12 -2.98 -12.88 7.58
CA ASP A 12 -4.27 -12.31 7.96
C ASP A 12 -4.90 -13.18 9.07
N GLY A 13 -4.70 -12.77 10.33
CA GLY A 13 -5.32 -13.40 11.50
C GLY A 13 -6.72 -12.86 11.80
N SER A 14 -7.77 -13.45 11.22
CA SER A 14 -9.16 -13.23 11.62
C SER A 14 -9.61 -14.26 12.66
N GLY A 15 -9.44 -13.96 13.95
CA GLY A 15 -9.91 -14.80 15.06
C GLY A 15 -11.36 -14.46 15.47
N GLY A 16 -12.32 -15.31 15.08
CA GLY A 16 -13.68 -15.30 15.58
C GLY A 16 -13.80 -16.06 16.91
N ALA A 17 -14.30 -15.40 17.94
CA ALA A 17 -14.58 -15.99 19.25
C ALA A 17 -15.86 -16.84 19.22
N SER A 18 -15.84 -18.04 19.81
CA SER A 18 -17.06 -18.72 20.24
C SER A 18 -16.84 -19.68 21.41
N ALA A 19 -17.75 -19.53 22.38
CA ALA A 19 -18.24 -20.49 23.36
C ALA A 19 -17.25 -21.09 24.39
N ARG A 20 -17.17 -20.39 25.53
CA ARG A 20 -16.69 -20.87 26.82
C ARG A 20 -17.65 -21.96 27.34
N LYS A 21 -17.22 -23.23 27.32
CA LYS A 21 -17.86 -24.32 28.07
C LYS A 21 -17.00 -24.61 29.31
N GLN A 22 -17.63 -24.50 30.48
CA GLN A 22 -17.00 -24.77 31.78
C GLN A 22 -16.58 -26.25 31.85
N ARG A 23 -15.36 -26.52 32.33
CA ARG A 23 -14.91 -27.87 32.74
C ARG A 23 -14.81 -27.90 34.27
N PRO A 24 -15.17 -29.03 34.93
CA PRO A 24 -15.10 -29.16 36.37
C PRO A 24 -13.64 -29.29 36.83
N ALA A 25 -13.42 -28.91 38.09
CA ALA A 25 -12.14 -29.01 38.78
C ALA A 25 -11.87 -30.47 39.16
N GLU A 26 -10.69 -30.98 38.80
CA GLU A 26 -10.11 -32.18 39.40
C GLU A 26 -8.65 -31.91 39.75
N GLU A 27 -8.26 -32.55 40.85
CA GLU A 27 -7.18 -32.23 41.76
C GLU A 27 -5.78 -32.55 41.20
N GLU A 28 -4.78 -31.85 41.70
CA GLU A 28 -3.36 -32.06 41.40
C GLU A 28 -2.90 -33.42 41.97
N ASP A 29 -2.48 -34.34 41.11
CA ASP A 29 -1.63 -35.47 41.49
C ASP A 29 -0.24 -35.28 40.84
N VAL A 30 0.76 -35.13 41.70
CA VAL A 30 2.15 -34.84 41.33
C VAL A 30 2.79 -36.15 40.86
N GLY A 31 2.51 -36.49 39.60
CA GLY A 31 3.03 -37.67 38.90
C GLY A 31 4.35 -37.40 38.19
N GLU A 32 5.38 -38.08 38.65
CA GLU A 32 6.76 -38.19 38.20
C GLU A 32 6.99 -38.17 36.66
N LEU A 33 7.96 -37.35 36.23
CA LEU A 33 8.40 -37.19 34.84
C LEU A 33 9.02 -38.49 34.30
N ILE A 34 8.22 -39.33 33.64
CA ILE A 34 8.73 -40.33 32.69
C ILE A 34 8.44 -39.82 31.28
N VAL A 35 9.44 -39.16 30.68
CA VAL A 35 9.39 -38.75 29.27
C VAL A 35 9.56 -40.01 28.42
N ASP A 36 8.45 -40.61 28.01
CA ASP A 36 8.44 -41.70 27.05
C ASP A 36 9.10 -41.26 25.74
N LYS A 37 10.29 -41.79 25.45
CA LYS A 37 11.03 -41.59 24.18
C LYS A 37 10.20 -41.93 22.93
N GLU A 38 9.09 -42.65 23.09
CA GLU A 38 8.12 -42.91 22.03
C GLU A 38 7.27 -41.69 21.65
N SER A 39 6.91 -40.82 22.61
CA SER A 39 6.08 -39.64 22.37
C SER A 39 6.78 -38.60 21.49
N PHE A 40 8.08 -38.38 21.72
CA PHE A 40 8.94 -37.51 20.91
C PHE A 40 9.20 -38.09 19.51
N ARG A 41 9.28 -39.43 19.38
CA ARG A 41 9.39 -40.11 18.07
C ARG A 41 8.08 -40.08 17.30
N ARG A 42 6.93 -40.12 17.97
CA ARG A 42 5.60 -40.00 17.35
C ARG A 42 5.35 -38.58 16.85
N SER A 43 5.68 -37.54 17.62
CA SER A 43 5.56 -36.14 17.16
C SER A 43 6.45 -35.84 15.96
N THR A 44 7.69 -36.32 15.96
CA THR A 44 8.62 -36.14 14.84
C THR A 44 8.16 -36.89 13.58
N LYS A 45 7.60 -38.10 13.74
CA LYS A 45 7.01 -38.87 12.63
C LYS A 45 5.75 -38.20 12.07
N LEU A 46 4.86 -37.71 12.93
CA LEU A 46 3.66 -37.00 12.50
C LEU A 46 3.99 -35.69 11.77
N ALA A 47 4.98 -34.93 12.26
CA ALA A 47 5.47 -33.72 11.59
C ALA A 47 6.17 -34.01 10.25
N SER A 48 6.89 -35.14 10.15
CA SER A 48 7.52 -35.59 8.90
C SER A 48 6.49 -36.03 7.87
N LEU A 49 5.44 -36.75 8.31
CA LEU A 49 4.33 -37.17 7.45
C LEU A 49 3.48 -35.99 7.00
N SER A 50 3.18 -35.02 7.87
CA SER A 50 2.44 -33.80 7.47
C SER A 50 3.24 -32.96 6.47
N SER A 51 4.56 -32.83 6.68
CA SER A 51 5.45 -32.17 5.73
C SER A 51 5.56 -32.90 4.39
N ALA A 52 5.56 -34.23 4.39
CA ALA A 52 5.54 -35.04 3.17
C ALA A 52 4.21 -34.89 2.41
N GLN A 53 3.09 -34.96 3.12
CA GLN A 53 1.75 -34.74 2.55
C GLN A 53 1.59 -33.33 1.96
N GLU A 54 2.18 -32.31 2.59
CA GLU A 54 2.14 -30.94 2.04
C GLU A 54 2.94 -30.82 0.74
N ARG A 55 4.11 -31.47 0.66
CA ARG A 55 4.92 -31.50 -0.58
C ARG A 55 4.20 -32.23 -1.70
N GLU A 56 3.57 -33.38 -1.40
CA GLU A 56 2.77 -34.13 -2.37
C GLU A 56 1.58 -33.31 -2.88
N LYS A 57 0.88 -32.58 -2.01
CA LYS A 57 -0.21 -31.67 -2.41
C LYS A 57 0.27 -30.55 -3.34
N ARG A 58 1.43 -29.95 -3.07
CA ARG A 58 2.02 -28.91 -3.92
C ARG A 58 2.42 -29.47 -5.30
N ILE A 59 3.05 -30.64 -5.33
CA ILE A 59 3.41 -31.32 -6.59
C ILE A 59 2.15 -31.66 -7.39
N ALA A 60 1.12 -32.21 -6.74
CA ALA A 60 -0.15 -32.54 -7.38
C ALA A 60 -0.87 -31.29 -7.91
N GLU A 61 -0.85 -30.17 -7.18
CA GLU A 61 -1.42 -28.90 -7.66
C GLU A 61 -0.66 -28.34 -8.86
N GLU A 62 0.68 -28.39 -8.83
CA GLU A 62 1.51 -27.98 -9.97
C GLU A 62 1.29 -28.86 -11.20
N GLU A 63 1.16 -30.18 -11.02
CA GLU A 63 0.82 -31.11 -12.10
C GLU A 63 -0.57 -30.84 -12.67
N ARG A 64 -1.57 -30.55 -11.83
CA ARG A 64 -2.91 -30.14 -12.29
C ARG A 64 -2.85 -28.85 -13.08
N ARG A 65 -2.09 -27.86 -12.61
CA ARG A 65 -1.89 -26.58 -13.33
C ARG A 65 -1.16 -26.78 -14.66
N LYS A 66 -0.17 -27.66 -14.70
CA LYS A 66 0.53 -28.04 -15.95
C LYS A 66 -0.43 -28.72 -16.93
N LYS A 67 -1.23 -29.69 -16.48
CA LYS A 67 -2.25 -30.37 -17.30
C LYS A 67 -3.29 -29.40 -17.85
N ILE A 68 -3.81 -28.48 -17.03
CA ILE A 68 -4.76 -27.44 -17.49
C ILE A 68 -4.12 -26.52 -18.52
N LYS A 69 -2.84 -26.16 -18.34
CA LYS A 69 -2.11 -25.32 -19.29
C LYS A 69 -1.88 -26.05 -20.61
N GLU A 70 -1.44 -27.31 -20.55
CA GLU A 70 -1.21 -28.17 -21.71
C GLU A 70 -2.52 -28.46 -22.46
N GLU A 71 -3.62 -28.69 -21.76
CA GLU A 71 -4.95 -28.86 -22.35
C GLU A 71 -5.42 -27.58 -23.04
N ARG A 72 -5.23 -26.41 -22.40
CA ARG A 72 -5.52 -25.11 -23.03
C ARG A 72 -4.65 -24.85 -24.26
N GLU A 73 -3.39 -25.27 -24.22
CA GLU A 73 -2.42 -25.09 -25.32
C GLU A 73 -2.69 -26.08 -26.46
N ALA A 74 -3.11 -27.31 -26.16
CA ALA A 74 -3.54 -28.30 -27.15
C ALA A 74 -4.90 -27.95 -27.79
N GLN A 75 -5.81 -27.32 -27.03
CA GLN A 75 -7.05 -26.76 -27.57
C GLN A 75 -6.82 -25.47 -28.36
N ARG A 76 -5.68 -24.81 -28.18
CA ARG A 76 -5.26 -23.66 -28.98
C ARG A 76 -4.74 -24.18 -30.32
N GLY A 77 -5.67 -24.53 -31.21
CA GLY A 77 -5.39 -24.92 -32.59
C GLY A 77 -4.63 -23.83 -33.36
N PRO A 78 -4.27 -24.08 -34.64
CA PRO A 78 -3.61 -23.08 -35.48
C PRO A 78 -4.43 -21.79 -35.48
N GLU A 79 -3.74 -20.65 -35.35
CA GLU A 79 -4.36 -19.32 -35.22
C GLU A 79 -5.33 -19.09 -36.38
N LYS A 80 -6.64 -19.14 -36.09
CA LYS A 80 -7.67 -18.96 -37.09
C LYS A 80 -7.57 -17.52 -37.59
N VAL A 81 -7.23 -17.35 -38.87
CA VAL A 81 -7.22 -16.03 -39.51
C VAL A 81 -8.69 -15.63 -39.69
N TRP A 82 -9.21 -14.83 -38.77
CA TRP A 82 -10.59 -14.40 -38.76
C TRP A 82 -10.87 -13.43 -39.90
N THR A 83 -11.96 -13.67 -40.61
CA THR A 83 -12.52 -12.69 -41.55
C THR A 83 -13.21 -11.57 -40.78
N GLN A 84 -13.36 -10.39 -41.41
CA GLN A 84 -13.97 -9.22 -40.77
C GLN A 84 -15.42 -9.48 -40.30
N GLU A 85 -16.18 -10.30 -41.03
CA GLU A 85 -17.55 -10.67 -40.67
C GLU A 85 -17.61 -11.59 -39.44
N GLU A 86 -16.71 -12.57 -39.36
CA GLU A 86 -16.64 -13.46 -38.21
C GLU A 86 -16.20 -12.73 -36.94
N LEU A 87 -15.31 -11.73 -37.06
CA LEU A 87 -14.92 -10.88 -35.93
C LEU A 87 -16.14 -10.11 -35.40
N LEU A 88 -16.97 -9.57 -36.30
CA LEU A 88 -18.18 -8.86 -35.90
C LEU A 88 -19.18 -9.80 -35.20
N ALA A 89 -19.36 -11.02 -35.71
CA ALA A 89 -20.22 -12.02 -35.07
C ALA A 89 -19.71 -12.43 -33.67
N GLU A 90 -18.40 -12.60 -33.48
CA GLU A 90 -17.81 -12.90 -32.17
C GLU A 90 -17.96 -11.72 -31.20
N THR A 91 -17.81 -10.49 -31.69
CA THR A 91 -18.06 -9.30 -30.88
C THR A 91 -19.52 -9.19 -30.45
N GLU A 92 -20.48 -9.53 -31.30
CA GLU A 92 -21.90 -9.51 -30.95
C GLU A 92 -22.24 -10.51 -29.83
N ILE A 93 -21.68 -11.72 -29.91
CA ILE A 93 -21.85 -12.76 -28.89
C ILE A 93 -21.23 -12.31 -27.55
N THR A 94 -20.01 -11.76 -27.63
CA THR A 94 -19.28 -11.27 -26.45
C THR A 94 -19.97 -10.06 -25.83
N GLU A 95 -20.49 -9.15 -26.65
CA GLU A 95 -21.25 -7.99 -26.22
C GLU A 95 -22.54 -8.44 -25.50
N ALA A 96 -23.26 -9.42 -26.05
CA ALA A 96 -24.44 -9.96 -25.38
C ALA A 96 -24.11 -10.59 -24.02
N HIS A 97 -22.95 -11.25 -23.87
CA HIS A 97 -22.49 -11.77 -22.58
C HIS A 97 -22.14 -10.64 -21.61
N ASN A 98 -21.33 -9.67 -22.05
CA ASN A 98 -20.92 -8.52 -21.25
C ASN A 98 -22.13 -7.68 -20.78
N ARG A 99 -23.15 -7.53 -21.64
CA ARG A 99 -24.41 -6.85 -21.28
C ARG A 99 -25.14 -7.59 -20.16
N ARG A 100 -25.26 -8.92 -20.25
CA ARG A 100 -25.88 -9.75 -19.18
C ARG A 100 -25.09 -9.67 -17.87
N ASP A 101 -23.76 -9.73 -17.95
CA ASP A 101 -22.90 -9.61 -16.77
C ASP A 101 -23.04 -8.22 -16.12
N LEU A 102 -23.09 -7.17 -16.94
CA LEU A 102 -23.28 -5.81 -16.46
C LEU A 102 -24.64 -5.67 -15.75
N GLU A 103 -25.72 -6.18 -16.33
CA GLU A 103 -27.05 -6.19 -15.71
C GLU A 103 -27.04 -6.91 -14.35
N LEU A 104 -26.34 -8.04 -14.26
CA LEU A 104 -26.20 -8.79 -13.01
C LEU A 104 -25.42 -7.99 -11.95
N LEU A 105 -24.32 -7.35 -12.33
CA LEU A 105 -23.54 -6.49 -11.42
C LEU A 105 -24.38 -5.32 -10.90
N LEU A 106 -25.15 -4.67 -11.78
CA LEU A 106 -26.03 -3.57 -11.40
C LEU A 106 -27.12 -4.04 -10.43
N ARG A 107 -27.72 -5.21 -10.65
CA ARG A 107 -28.67 -5.81 -9.69
C ARG A 107 -28.05 -6.04 -8.33
N LEU A 108 -26.84 -6.62 -8.29
CA LEU A 108 -26.11 -6.83 -7.02
C LEU A 108 -25.76 -5.51 -6.32
N GLU A 109 -25.42 -4.46 -7.08
CA GLU A 109 -25.23 -3.12 -6.51
C GLU A 109 -26.51 -2.56 -5.92
N GLU A 110 -27.62 -2.66 -6.62
CA GLU A 110 -28.92 -2.22 -6.14
C GLU A 110 -29.32 -2.99 -4.88
N GLU A 111 -29.14 -4.30 -4.83
CA GLU A 111 -29.39 -5.12 -3.64
C GLU A 111 -28.50 -4.68 -2.48
N LYS A 112 -27.21 -4.41 -2.70
CA LYS A 112 -26.29 -3.90 -1.66
C LYS A 112 -26.66 -2.50 -1.18
N LYS A 113 -27.21 -1.66 -2.06
CA LYS A 113 -27.70 -0.30 -1.71
C LYS A 113 -29.03 -0.36 -0.97
N ARG A 114 -29.92 -1.30 -1.34
CA ARG A 114 -31.23 -1.53 -0.72
C ARG A 114 -31.12 -2.26 0.62
N ALA A 115 -30.11 -3.11 0.78
CA ALA A 115 -29.86 -3.79 2.04
C ALA A 115 -29.54 -2.76 3.14
N PRO A 116 -30.35 -2.67 4.21
CA PRO A 116 -30.04 -1.78 5.32
C PRO A 116 -28.73 -2.24 5.96
N VAL A 117 -27.67 -1.44 5.78
CA VAL A 117 -26.40 -1.70 6.44
C VAL A 117 -26.64 -1.50 7.93
N ASN A 118 -26.72 -2.61 8.68
CA ASN A 118 -26.81 -2.59 10.13
C ASN A 118 -25.46 -2.12 10.70
N ARG A 119 -25.21 -0.82 10.66
CA ARG A 119 -24.00 -0.19 11.20
C ARG A 119 -24.13 -0.22 12.70
N ARG A 120 -23.39 -1.12 13.35
CA ARG A 120 -23.14 -0.98 14.78
C ARG A 120 -22.52 0.41 15.00
N PRO A 121 -22.97 1.17 16.01
CA PRO A 121 -22.31 2.44 16.34
C PRO A 121 -20.83 2.15 16.56
N LYS A 122 -19.95 2.96 15.96
CA LYS A 122 -18.51 2.81 16.18
C LYS A 122 -18.25 2.86 17.69
N PRO A 123 -17.44 1.94 18.25
CA PRO A 123 -17.11 1.99 19.66
C PRO A 123 -16.49 3.35 19.96
N LYS A 124 -16.86 3.93 21.11
CA LYS A 124 -16.31 5.21 21.55
C LYS A 124 -14.79 5.07 21.65
N GLU A 125 -14.11 6.14 21.26
CA GLU A 125 -12.68 6.31 21.45
C GLU A 125 -12.36 6.04 22.94
N THR A 126 -11.56 5.01 23.20
CA THR A 126 -11.25 4.56 24.56
C THR A 126 -9.76 4.29 24.68
N LEU A 127 -9.17 4.80 25.76
CA LEU A 127 -7.80 4.53 26.18
C LEU A 127 -7.83 3.49 27.29
N ARG A 128 -7.11 2.38 27.10
CA ARG A 128 -6.99 1.33 28.12
C ARG A 128 -5.57 1.29 28.66
N PHE A 129 -5.43 1.44 29.97
CA PHE A 129 -4.18 1.27 30.68
C PHE A 129 -4.16 -0.05 31.44
N ILE A 130 -3.07 -0.80 31.33
CA ILE A 130 -2.84 -2.05 32.05
C ILE A 130 -1.40 -2.04 32.57
N SER A 131 -1.24 -2.24 33.88
CA SER A 131 0.04 -2.49 34.52
C SER A 131 0.10 -3.96 34.94
N LYS A 132 0.94 -4.77 34.30
CA LYS A 132 1.15 -6.19 34.62
C LYS A 132 2.63 -6.52 34.52
N ASP A 133 3.14 -7.32 35.46
CA ASP A 133 4.53 -7.81 35.46
C ASP A 133 5.59 -6.71 35.35
N GLY A 134 5.33 -5.54 35.96
CA GLY A 134 6.21 -4.36 35.88
C GLY A 134 6.16 -3.61 34.53
N ILE A 135 5.36 -4.07 33.58
CA ILE A 135 5.19 -3.43 32.27
C ILE A 135 3.89 -2.61 32.25
N GLN A 136 4.04 -1.34 31.87
CA GLN A 136 2.93 -0.42 31.67
C GLN A 136 2.53 -0.41 30.19
N THR A 137 1.32 -0.87 29.89
CA THR A 137 0.79 -0.94 28.53
C THR A 137 -0.37 0.03 28.35
N LEU A 138 -0.27 0.91 27.36
CA LEU A 138 -1.32 1.81 26.91
C LEU A 138 -1.85 1.32 25.55
N SER A 139 -3.15 1.00 25.46
CA SER A 139 -3.81 0.58 24.22
C SER A 139 -4.78 1.65 23.74
N TYR A 140 -4.62 2.05 22.48
CA TYR A 140 -5.46 3.00 21.77
C TYR A 140 -6.34 2.24 20.77
N ASN A 141 -7.66 2.43 20.84
CA ASN A 141 -8.59 1.84 19.88
C ASN A 141 -8.76 2.70 18.60
N ASP A 142 -8.39 3.98 18.68
CA ASP A 142 -8.46 4.93 17.57
C ASP A 142 -7.20 5.80 17.54
N ASN A 143 -6.80 6.22 16.34
CA ASN A 143 -5.63 7.06 16.07
C ASN A 143 -5.82 8.51 16.53
N SER A 144 -7.06 8.94 16.77
CA SER A 144 -7.37 10.25 17.35
C SER A 144 -6.85 10.39 18.78
N LEU A 145 -6.89 9.31 19.58
CA LEU A 145 -6.39 9.31 20.95
C LEU A 145 -4.87 9.20 21.04
N LEU A 146 -4.20 8.77 19.97
CA LEU A 146 -2.74 8.78 19.93
C LEU A 146 -2.24 10.22 20.06
N PRO A 147 -1.28 10.51 20.95
CA PRO A 147 -0.72 11.85 21.07
C PRO A 147 -0.10 12.27 19.74
N ALA A 148 -0.18 13.58 19.42
CA ALA A 148 0.23 14.11 18.12
C ALA A 148 1.70 13.77 17.74
N THR A 149 2.55 13.54 18.73
CA THR A 149 3.95 13.11 18.57
C THR A 149 4.09 11.68 18.05
N LEU A 150 3.16 10.80 18.39
CA LEU A 150 3.14 9.39 17.98
C LEU A 150 2.23 9.14 16.78
N ARG A 151 1.39 10.11 16.41
CA ARG A 151 0.61 10.01 15.17
C ARG A 151 1.59 9.97 13.99
N PRO A 152 1.39 9.07 13.01
CA PRO A 152 2.17 9.14 11.80
C PRO A 152 1.97 10.54 11.22
N GLN A 153 3.08 11.27 11.03
CA GLN A 153 3.03 12.48 10.25
C GLN A 153 2.59 12.05 8.86
N ASN A 154 1.33 12.29 8.54
CA ASN A 154 0.82 12.10 7.20
C ASN A 154 1.65 13.05 6.33
N PHE A 155 2.70 12.54 5.71
CA PHE A 155 3.42 13.21 4.64
C PHE A 155 2.46 13.18 3.45
N THR A 156 1.40 13.99 3.51
CA THR A 156 0.38 14.12 2.46
C THR A 156 0.95 14.82 1.22
N GLY A 157 2.16 15.37 1.31
CA GLY A 157 2.89 15.82 0.16
C GLY A 157 3.51 14.63 -0.56
N TYR A 158 2.78 14.04 -1.51
CA TYR A 158 3.45 13.73 -2.76
C TYR A 158 4.09 15.04 -3.19
N ARG A 159 5.41 15.18 -3.01
CA ARG A 159 6.08 16.42 -3.39
C ARG A 159 5.82 16.58 -4.87
N ASP A 160 5.06 17.61 -5.23
CA ASP A 160 4.77 17.91 -6.63
C ASP A 160 6.11 17.92 -7.37
N THR A 161 6.28 16.95 -8.25
CA THR A 161 7.51 16.82 -9.02
C THR A 161 7.63 18.07 -9.86
N PRO A 162 8.71 18.86 -9.71
CA PRO A 162 8.83 20.13 -10.41
C PRO A 162 8.75 19.91 -11.92
N THR A 163 8.08 20.81 -12.62
CA THR A 163 7.83 20.65 -14.06
C THR A 163 8.98 21.20 -14.89
N CYS A 164 9.28 20.57 -16.03
CA CYS A 164 10.27 21.06 -16.97
C CYS A 164 9.83 22.38 -17.61
N ALA A 165 10.73 23.37 -17.64
CA ALA A 165 10.46 24.70 -18.20
C ALA A 165 10.17 24.70 -19.72
N VAL A 166 10.57 23.66 -20.44
CA VAL A 166 10.44 23.56 -21.91
C VAL A 166 9.32 22.60 -22.29
N THR A 167 9.32 21.38 -21.73
CA THR A 167 8.44 20.30 -22.18
C THR A 167 7.19 20.11 -21.32
N GLY A 168 7.08 20.74 -20.15
CA GLY A 168 5.93 20.53 -19.26
C GLY A 168 5.87 19.14 -18.59
N SER A 169 6.84 18.26 -18.83
CA SER A 169 6.94 16.93 -18.21
C SER A 169 7.58 17.01 -16.82
N PRO A 170 7.37 16.02 -15.93
CA PRO A 170 8.03 16.00 -14.61
C PRO A 170 9.55 16.03 -14.79
N ALA A 171 10.18 17.03 -14.20
CA ALA A 171 11.60 17.25 -14.33
C ALA A 171 12.39 16.31 -13.43
N LYS A 172 13.52 15.86 -13.96
CA LYS A 172 14.44 14.95 -13.27
C LYS A 172 15.62 15.70 -12.65
N TYR A 173 16.01 16.83 -13.24
CA TYR A 173 17.20 17.59 -12.85
C TYR A 173 16.92 19.10 -12.81
N ARG A 174 17.78 19.83 -12.10
CA ARG A 174 17.78 21.30 -12.00
C ARG A 174 19.13 21.83 -12.46
N ASP A 175 19.13 22.80 -13.37
CA ASP A 175 20.36 23.40 -13.89
C ASP A 175 20.94 24.39 -12.87
N PRO A 176 22.21 24.27 -12.44
CA PRO A 176 22.81 25.13 -11.42
C PRO A 176 22.92 26.61 -11.83
N LEU A 177 23.05 26.90 -13.13
CA LEU A 177 23.23 28.28 -13.60
C LEU A 177 21.90 29.01 -13.80
N THR A 178 20.87 28.31 -14.27
CA THR A 178 19.55 28.92 -14.55
C THR A 178 18.52 28.66 -13.48
N GLN A 179 18.78 27.71 -12.58
CA GLN A 179 17.84 27.18 -11.59
C GLN A 179 16.54 26.63 -12.20
N LYS A 180 16.47 26.47 -13.53
CA LYS A 180 15.34 25.87 -14.26
C LYS A 180 15.38 24.35 -14.16
N TYR A 181 14.21 23.75 -14.05
CA TYR A 181 14.04 22.30 -14.02
C TYR A 181 13.90 21.75 -15.44
N TYR A 182 14.51 20.59 -15.71
CA TYR A 182 14.46 19.92 -17.01
C TYR A 182 14.32 18.39 -16.91
N ALA A 183 13.68 17.80 -17.93
CA ALA A 183 13.47 16.36 -18.02
C ALA A 183 14.49 15.67 -18.94
N ASN A 184 14.70 16.21 -20.14
CA ASN A 184 15.52 15.62 -21.21
C ASN A 184 16.76 16.48 -21.54
N LEU A 185 17.73 15.89 -22.23
CA LEU A 185 18.93 16.60 -22.69
C LEU A 185 18.62 17.70 -23.72
N GLU A 186 17.60 17.52 -24.56
CA GLU A 186 17.15 18.54 -25.52
C GLU A 186 16.64 19.79 -24.80
N ALA A 187 15.83 19.60 -23.75
CA ALA A 187 15.37 20.70 -22.91
C ALA A 187 16.53 21.43 -22.21
N PHE A 188 17.61 20.72 -21.87
CA PHE A 188 18.81 21.35 -21.32
C PHE A 188 19.54 22.21 -22.38
N ARG A 189 19.64 21.72 -23.63
CA ARG A 189 20.24 22.47 -24.73
C ARG A 189 19.47 23.75 -25.02
N THR A 190 18.14 23.68 -25.11
CA THR A 190 17.31 24.87 -25.34
C THR A 190 17.44 25.88 -24.20
N ILE A 191 17.44 25.43 -22.94
CA ILE A 191 17.67 26.32 -21.78
C ILE A 191 19.03 27.03 -21.89
N ARG A 192 20.09 26.33 -22.32
CA ARG A 192 21.42 26.92 -22.47
C ARG A 192 21.54 27.86 -23.66
N GLU A 193 20.91 27.52 -24.78
CA GLU A 193 20.80 28.40 -25.93
C GLU A 193 20.03 29.68 -25.59
N GLU A 194 18.90 29.56 -24.89
CA GLU A 194 18.15 30.71 -24.36
C GLU A 194 19.04 31.58 -23.48
N THR A 195 19.78 30.98 -22.54
CA THR A 195 20.65 31.77 -21.65
C THR A 195 21.74 32.50 -22.39
N ASN A 196 22.34 31.86 -23.40
CA ASN A 196 23.38 32.46 -24.22
C ASN A 196 22.80 33.59 -25.07
N ARG A 197 21.59 33.44 -25.62
CA ARG A 197 20.88 34.51 -26.33
C ARG A 197 20.57 35.69 -25.41
N THR A 198 20.03 35.44 -24.21
CA THR A 198 19.73 36.51 -23.26
C THR A 198 20.98 37.19 -22.69
N ALA A 199 22.09 36.45 -22.54
CA ALA A 199 23.36 37.02 -22.09
C ALA A 199 23.96 38.02 -23.10
N VAL A 200 23.61 37.91 -24.38
CA VAL A 200 24.04 38.84 -25.44
C VAL A 200 23.18 40.12 -25.45
N GLU A 201 21.94 40.09 -24.96
CA GLU A 201 21.03 41.25 -24.98
C GLU A 201 21.06 42.11 -23.71
N VAL A 202 21.71 41.67 -22.63
CA VAL A 202 21.85 42.51 -21.42
C VAL A 202 23.04 43.46 -21.58
N LYS A 203 22.78 44.61 -22.19
CA LYS A 203 23.52 45.85 -21.87
C LYS A 203 23.40 46.06 -20.34
N PRO A 204 24.51 46.24 -19.60
CA PRO A 204 24.44 46.28 -18.14
C PRO A 204 23.57 47.46 -17.69
N PRO A 205 22.51 47.25 -16.89
CA PRO A 205 21.91 48.35 -16.15
C PRO A 205 22.92 48.81 -15.09
N SER A 206 23.09 50.13 -15.03
CA SER A 206 23.97 50.88 -14.13
C SER A 206 23.87 50.44 -12.66
N PRO A 207 24.97 50.51 -11.89
CA PRO A 207 24.96 50.14 -10.47
C PRO A 207 24.28 51.24 -9.64
N THR A 208 23.04 51.02 -9.21
CA THR A 208 22.36 51.90 -8.24
C THR A 208 22.20 51.22 -6.88
N LEU A 209 23.14 51.62 -6.01
CA LEU A 209 23.08 51.88 -4.56
C LEU A 209 22.71 50.76 -3.56
N PRO A 210 23.47 50.66 -2.43
CA PRO A 210 23.22 49.68 -1.39
C PRO A 210 21.95 49.98 -0.59
N CYS A 211 21.16 48.94 -0.34
CA CYS A 211 20.02 48.93 0.59
C CYS A 211 20.49 49.33 2.00
N LEU A 212 19.89 50.37 2.58
CA LEU A 212 20.04 50.68 4.01
C LEU A 212 19.34 49.62 4.87
N PRO A 213 19.89 49.26 6.05
CA PRO A 213 19.27 48.27 6.94
C PRO A 213 17.99 48.80 7.61
N PRO A 214 17.02 47.92 7.92
CA PRO A 214 15.78 48.31 8.56
C PRO A 214 16.02 48.69 10.02
N GLN A 215 15.57 49.89 10.39
CA GLN A 215 15.56 50.37 11.77
C GLN A 215 14.64 49.47 12.62
N LEU A 216 15.20 48.90 13.70
CA LEU A 216 14.46 48.12 14.69
C LEU A 216 13.44 49.02 15.42
N LEU A 217 12.15 48.71 15.31
CA LEU A 217 11.13 49.37 16.13
C LEU A 217 11.26 48.96 17.61
N PRO A 218 11.09 49.88 18.56
CA PRO A 218 11.12 49.55 19.99
C PRO A 218 9.88 48.74 20.42
N PRO A 219 10.00 47.88 21.45
CA PRO A 219 8.92 47.00 21.88
C PRO A 219 7.77 47.78 22.56
N PRO A 220 6.52 47.26 22.48
CA PRO A 220 5.35 47.92 23.03
C PRO A 220 5.34 47.87 24.58
N PRO A 221 4.72 48.87 25.23
CA PRO A 221 4.67 48.95 26.69
C PRO A 221 3.74 47.89 27.29
N PRO A 222 4.01 47.48 28.56
CA PRO A 222 3.25 46.42 29.22
C PRO A 222 1.81 46.86 29.54
N PRO A 223 0.85 45.92 29.56
CA PRO A 223 -0.55 46.21 29.83
C PRO A 223 -0.79 46.62 31.30
N PRO A 224 -1.81 47.46 31.55
CA PRO A 224 -2.12 47.92 32.90
C PRO A 224 -2.70 46.80 33.77
N PRO A 225 -2.49 46.87 35.10
CA PRO A 225 -3.03 45.88 36.03
C PRO A 225 -4.55 45.95 36.07
N LEU A 226 -5.17 44.76 35.99
CA LEU A 226 -6.61 44.57 36.11
C LEU A 226 -7.07 44.78 37.57
N PRO A 227 -8.31 45.25 37.78
CA PRO A 227 -8.85 45.61 39.10
C PRO A 227 -9.07 44.41 40.03
#